data_AF-A0A661WWD8-F1
#
_entry.id   AF-A0A661WWD8-F1
#
_cell.length_a   1.000
_cell.length_b   1.000
_cell.length_c   1.000
_cell.angle_alpha   90.00
_cell.angle_beta   90.00
_cell.angle_gamma   90.00
#
_symmetry.space_group_name_H-M   'P 1'
#
loop_
_entity.id
_entity.type
_entity.pdbx_description
1 polymer ?
#
loop_
_entity_poly.entity_id
_entity_poly.type
_entity_poly.pdbx_seq_one_letter_code
_entity_poly.pdbx_strand_id
1 'polypeptide(L)'
;MKKSINLIKNYFAVGEKAIDSISRAESQAISSSFSIISEYSPELFKSKVYNSQKRITNKILADDFIKNICSDEKISLEKLNFIKFNFRQINSPLSIPFPAPNKQLRNSAVPILALSGTVIGMFLTAFLFRFFIGNDYRQFGIIIGASVGAFLFSLLGIYLSKREILLRFLQGLFGVAIATELFTLFTGAVNPVSILWRKLTGRFGNNLWGKLKRIITFTFGILLLQIAVPETKIPKEELKLNTYFAIKSWLEQSLKILILVINEANDSISQTINSNSEKTDIQLLKSLVKLINSRDTSETNFIKKEVVLSFKNAGYEVKSKYLDKYPAFSEIMKNEFDIEGYIDEGDNYKIFEMPLYKNDELIIRGKLTKIIIE
;
A
#
# COMPACT_ATOMS: atom_id res chain seq x y z
N MET A 1 1.06 32.07 33.99
CA MET A 1 -0.25 31.45 33.68
C MET A 1 -1.01 32.13 32.53
N LYS A 2 -1.38 33.43 32.59
CA LYS A 2 -2.10 34.10 31.47
C LYS A 2 -1.35 34.09 30.13
N LYS A 3 -0.02 34.29 30.11
CA LYS A 3 0.81 34.17 28.90
C LYS A 3 0.82 32.75 28.30
N SER A 4 0.89 31.73 29.16
CA SER A 4 0.92 30.31 28.78
C SER A 4 -0.42 29.85 28.18
N ILE A 5 -1.53 30.33 28.74
CA ILE A 5 -2.89 30.04 28.24
C ILE A 5 -3.14 30.72 26.87
N ASN A 6 -2.60 31.93 26.66
CA ASN A 6 -2.67 32.60 25.35
C ASN A 6 -1.82 31.90 24.28
N LEU A 7 -0.64 31.37 24.64
CA LEU A 7 0.19 30.58 23.74
C LEU A 7 -0.51 29.29 23.31
N ILE A 8 -1.16 28.58 24.24
CA ILE A 8 -1.93 27.36 23.95
C ILE A 8 -3.16 27.68 23.09
N LYS A 9 -3.92 28.74 23.42
CA LYS A 9 -5.07 29.18 22.61
C LYS A 9 -4.68 29.60 21.19
N ASN A 10 -3.55 30.30 21.02
CA ASN A 10 -3.03 30.64 19.70
C ASN A 10 -2.56 29.39 18.94
N TYR A 11 -1.95 28.42 19.63
CA TYR A 11 -1.57 27.13 19.02
C TYR A 11 -2.79 26.37 18.48
N PHE A 12 -3.90 26.34 19.22
CA PHE A 12 -5.13 25.70 18.78
C PHE A 12 -5.86 26.49 17.68
N ALA A 13 -5.87 27.83 17.73
CA ALA A 13 -6.50 28.67 16.70
C ALA A 13 -5.71 28.67 15.37
N VAL A 14 -4.38 28.63 15.44
CA VAL A 14 -3.51 28.40 14.28
C VAL A 14 -3.70 26.99 13.74
N GLY A 15 -3.84 26.01 14.64
CA GLY A 15 -4.22 24.63 14.30
C GLY A 15 -5.53 24.56 13.52
N GLU A 16 -6.60 25.20 13.99
CA GLU A 16 -7.91 25.21 13.31
C GLU A 16 -7.86 25.87 11.93
N LYS A 17 -7.24 27.04 11.80
CA LYS A 17 -7.11 27.71 10.49
C LYS A 17 -6.22 26.95 9.51
N ALA A 18 -5.18 26.31 10.02
CA ALA A 18 -4.36 25.40 9.24
C ALA A 18 -5.21 24.21 8.80
N ILE A 19 -5.94 23.56 9.72
CA ILE A 19 -6.82 22.41 9.46
C ILE A 19 -7.88 22.73 8.40
N ASP A 20 -8.50 23.91 8.44
CA ASP A 20 -9.47 24.34 7.42
C ASP A 20 -8.83 24.55 6.05
N SER A 21 -7.66 25.18 6.01
CA SER A 21 -6.90 25.40 4.77
C SER A 21 -6.39 24.08 4.19
N ILE A 22 -6.00 23.15 5.06
CA ILE A 22 -5.61 21.79 4.73
C ILE A 22 -6.82 21.00 4.23
N SER A 23 -7.98 21.08 4.89
CA SER A 23 -9.20 20.37 4.48
C SER A 23 -9.67 20.80 3.08
N ARG A 24 -9.55 22.10 2.76
CA ARG A 24 -9.79 22.61 1.40
C ARG A 24 -8.74 22.12 0.41
N ALA A 25 -7.46 22.13 0.78
CA ALA A 25 -6.38 21.60 -0.06
C ALA A 25 -6.50 20.08 -0.27
N GLU A 26 -6.95 19.35 0.76
CA GLU A 26 -7.19 17.92 0.80
C GLU A 26 -8.37 17.57 -0.12
N SER A 27 -9.51 18.27 0.01
CA SER A 27 -10.66 18.10 -0.90
C SER A 27 -10.32 18.43 -2.36
N GLN A 28 -9.50 19.47 -2.60
CA GLN A 28 -9.06 19.80 -3.96
C GLN A 28 -8.09 18.76 -4.53
N ALA A 29 -7.13 18.30 -3.73
CA ALA A 29 -6.17 17.26 -4.11
C ALA A 29 -6.87 15.91 -4.34
N ILE A 30 -7.79 15.52 -3.45
CA ILE A 30 -8.64 14.33 -3.56
C ILE A 30 -9.48 14.43 -4.82
N SER A 31 -10.27 15.49 -5.04
CA SER A 31 -11.11 15.59 -6.24
C SER A 31 -10.29 15.50 -7.54
N SER A 32 -9.11 16.15 -7.59
CA SER A 32 -8.21 16.06 -8.73
C SER A 32 -7.57 14.68 -8.89
N SER A 33 -7.27 13.96 -7.79
CA SER A 33 -6.70 12.61 -7.85
C SER A 33 -7.76 11.57 -8.20
N PHE A 34 -9.02 11.79 -7.82
CA PHE A 34 -10.11 10.85 -8.02
C PHE A 34 -10.68 10.88 -9.44
N SER A 35 -10.66 12.03 -10.12
CA SER A 35 -10.99 12.12 -11.55
C SER A 35 -9.98 11.40 -12.45
N ILE A 36 -8.82 11.04 -11.90
CA ILE A 36 -7.67 10.45 -12.61
C ILE A 36 -7.65 8.91 -12.52
N ILE A 37 -8.39 8.31 -11.58
CA ILE A 37 -8.41 6.85 -11.32
C ILE A 37 -9.23 6.07 -12.36
N SER A 38 -9.88 6.75 -13.33
CA SER A 38 -10.75 6.09 -14.29
C SER A 38 -10.03 5.23 -15.33
N GLU A 39 -8.76 5.49 -15.71
CA GLU A 39 -8.23 4.88 -16.95
C GLU A 39 -6.72 4.61 -17.13
N TYR A 40 -5.81 4.89 -16.18
CA TYR A 40 -4.37 5.00 -16.53
C TYR A 40 -3.39 4.03 -15.85
N SER A 41 -2.25 3.85 -16.53
CA SER A 41 -1.11 3.03 -16.14
C SER A 41 -0.49 3.44 -14.79
N PRO A 42 0.14 2.51 -14.04
CA PRO A 42 0.75 2.79 -12.74
C PRO A 42 1.78 3.94 -12.76
N GLU A 43 2.52 4.10 -13.86
CA GLU A 43 3.53 5.15 -14.01
C GLU A 43 2.91 6.54 -14.11
N LEU A 44 1.81 6.66 -14.86
CA LEU A 44 1.12 7.94 -15.04
C LEU A 44 0.45 8.37 -13.73
N PHE A 45 -0.06 7.40 -12.96
CA PHE A 45 -0.56 7.64 -11.61
C PHE A 45 0.56 8.15 -10.68
N LYS A 46 1.73 7.48 -10.64
CA LYS A 46 2.89 7.93 -9.84
C LYS A 46 3.31 9.36 -10.18
N SER A 47 3.42 9.69 -11.47
CA SER A 47 3.79 11.05 -11.93
C SER A 47 2.80 12.11 -11.45
N LYS A 48 1.49 11.82 -11.52
CA LYS A 48 0.43 12.75 -11.08
C LYS A 48 0.38 12.92 -9.56
N VAL A 49 0.59 11.84 -8.81
CA VAL A 49 0.73 11.88 -7.34
C VAL A 49 1.91 12.74 -6.94
N TYR A 50 3.08 12.54 -7.58
CA TYR A 50 4.26 13.36 -7.34
C TYR A 50 4.02 14.84 -7.63
N ASN A 51 3.38 15.19 -8.75
CA ASN A 51 3.04 16.57 -9.07
C ASN A 51 2.06 17.19 -8.06
N SER A 52 1.10 16.41 -7.57
CA SER A 52 0.16 16.84 -6.54
C SER A 52 0.87 17.07 -5.21
N GLN A 53 1.75 16.15 -4.80
CA GLN A 53 2.59 16.32 -3.63
C GLN A 53 3.44 17.59 -3.73
N LYS A 54 4.12 17.81 -4.86
CA LYS A 54 4.92 19.02 -5.09
C LYS A 54 4.09 20.30 -4.96
N ARG A 55 2.87 20.32 -5.50
CA ARG A 55 1.94 21.46 -5.36
C ARG A 55 1.53 21.69 -3.90
N ILE A 56 1.21 20.64 -3.16
CA ILE A 56 0.82 20.73 -1.76
C ILE A 56 2.01 21.20 -0.91
N THR A 57 3.19 20.62 -1.10
CA THR A 57 4.43 21.06 -0.44
C THR A 57 4.70 22.53 -0.70
N ASN A 58 4.53 23.01 -1.93
CA ASN A 58 4.71 24.43 -2.24
C ASN A 58 3.67 25.33 -1.55
N LYS A 59 2.42 24.87 -1.38
CA LYS A 59 1.39 25.60 -0.62
C LYS A 59 1.72 25.64 0.88
N ILE A 60 2.16 24.52 1.46
CA ILE A 60 2.59 24.43 2.86
C ILE A 60 3.82 25.33 3.11
N LEU A 61 4.72 25.41 2.14
CA LEU A 61 5.92 26.24 2.20
C LEU A 61 5.71 27.67 1.69
N ALA A 62 4.47 28.10 1.44
CA ALA A 62 4.20 29.47 1.05
C ALA A 62 4.51 30.43 2.21
N ASP A 63 5.12 31.57 1.91
CA ASP A 63 5.56 32.52 2.95
C ASP A 63 4.38 32.98 3.81
N ASP A 64 3.24 33.26 3.19
CA ASP A 64 2.01 33.67 3.89
C ASP A 64 1.51 32.58 4.85
N PHE A 65 1.63 31.30 4.46
CA PHE A 65 1.22 30.18 5.30
C PHE A 65 2.14 30.02 6.52
N ILE A 66 3.46 30.10 6.31
CA ILE A 66 4.44 30.01 7.41
C ILE A 66 4.28 31.22 8.36
N LYS A 67 4.13 32.43 7.81
CA LYS A 67 3.88 33.66 8.61
C LYS A 67 2.62 33.54 9.44
N ASN A 68 1.53 33.04 8.85
CA ASN A 68 0.28 32.80 9.58
C ASN A 68 0.45 31.78 10.71
N ILE A 69 1.27 30.74 10.54
CA ILE A 69 1.54 29.76 11.60
C ILE A 69 2.35 30.36 12.74
N CYS A 70 3.41 31.09 12.43
CA CYS A 70 4.30 31.65 13.46
C CYS A 70 3.65 32.82 14.22
N SER A 71 2.49 33.33 13.79
CA SER A 71 1.81 34.49 14.39
C SER A 71 2.70 35.75 14.50
N ASP A 72 3.73 35.85 13.66
CA ASP A 72 4.75 36.88 13.74
C ASP A 72 4.91 37.54 12.36
N GLU A 73 4.58 38.83 12.26
CA GLU A 73 4.62 39.58 11.00
C GLU A 73 6.07 39.75 10.47
N LYS A 74 7.09 39.50 11.30
CA LYS A 74 8.50 39.77 11.00
C LYS A 74 9.39 38.52 11.05
N ILE A 75 8.97 37.41 10.45
CA ILE A 75 9.92 36.31 10.17
C ILE A 75 10.97 36.82 9.17
N SER A 76 12.25 36.77 9.53
CA SER A 76 13.35 37.12 8.63
C SER A 76 13.40 36.18 7.41
N LEU A 77 13.89 36.69 6.28
CA LEU A 77 14.01 35.89 5.05
C LEU A 77 14.93 34.68 5.24
N GLU A 78 16.01 34.83 6.02
CA GLU A 78 16.95 33.76 6.36
C GLU A 78 16.24 32.62 7.11
N LYS A 79 15.37 32.96 8.07
CA LYS A 79 14.59 32.00 8.85
C LYS A 79 13.55 31.27 7.99
N LEU A 80 12.88 31.98 7.09
CA LEU A 80 12.00 31.35 6.10
C LEU A 80 12.74 30.36 5.20
N ASN A 81 13.94 30.73 4.73
CA ASN A 81 14.75 29.85 3.88
C ASN A 81 15.25 28.62 4.64
N PHE A 82 15.66 28.77 5.90
CA PHE A 82 16.03 27.66 6.78
C PHE A 82 14.85 26.68 6.96
N ILE A 83 13.66 27.20 7.28
CA ILE A 83 12.46 26.38 7.45
C ILE A 83 12.13 25.59 6.17
N LYS A 84 12.15 26.26 5.01
CA LYS A 84 11.88 25.62 3.72
C LYS A 84 12.90 24.54 3.38
N PHE A 85 14.18 24.79 3.67
CA PHE A 85 15.26 23.87 3.39
C PHE A 85 15.15 22.61 4.25
N ASN A 86 15.07 22.76 5.58
CA ASN A 86 14.99 21.63 6.50
C ASN A 86 13.70 20.82 6.32
N PHE A 87 12.56 21.50 6.09
CA PHE A 87 11.33 20.80 5.78
C PHE A 87 11.47 19.90 4.55
N ARG A 88 12.10 20.39 3.47
CA ARG A 88 12.30 19.59 2.25
C ARG A 88 13.27 18.43 2.44
N GLN A 89 14.26 18.57 3.32
CA GLN A 89 15.18 17.48 3.62
C GLN A 89 14.54 16.39 4.48
N ILE A 90 13.73 16.78 5.47
CA ILE A 90 13.15 15.86 6.45
C ILE A 90 11.85 15.23 5.94
N ASN A 91 11.04 15.97 5.19
CA ASN A 91 9.74 15.49 4.75
C ASN A 91 9.89 14.41 3.66
N SER A 92 9.44 13.20 3.98
CA SER A 92 9.54 12.06 3.09
C SER A 92 8.61 12.20 1.87
N PRO A 93 8.97 11.56 0.73
CA PRO A 93 8.08 11.51 -0.42
C PRO A 93 6.79 10.75 -0.09
N LEU A 94 5.66 11.16 -0.68
CA LEU A 94 4.38 10.50 -0.50
C LEU A 94 4.45 9.10 -1.14
N SER A 95 4.36 8.07 -0.30
CA SER A 95 4.27 6.67 -0.73
C SER A 95 2.83 6.19 -0.65
N ILE A 96 2.25 5.83 -1.80
CA ILE A 96 0.90 5.25 -1.86
C ILE A 96 1.02 3.74 -1.98
N PRO A 97 0.46 2.95 -1.05
CA PRO A 97 0.42 1.51 -1.19
C PRO A 97 -0.54 1.13 -2.32
N PHE A 98 -0.01 0.50 -3.36
CA PHE A 98 -0.83 -0.07 -4.42
C PHE A 98 -1.52 -1.33 -3.90
N PRO A 99 -2.84 -1.48 -4.11
CA PRO A 99 -3.53 -2.71 -3.73
C PRO A 99 -2.99 -3.87 -4.58
N ALA A 100 -3.03 -5.07 -4.01
CA ALA A 100 -2.60 -6.26 -4.72
C ALA A 100 -3.41 -6.42 -6.02
N PRO A 101 -2.77 -6.62 -7.18
CA PRO A 101 -3.49 -6.78 -8.42
C PRO A 101 -4.37 -8.03 -8.33
N ASN A 102 -5.67 -7.87 -8.53
CA ASN A 102 -6.58 -9.00 -8.55
C ASN A 102 -6.64 -9.55 -9.98
N LYS A 103 -6.29 -10.82 -10.14
CA LYS A 103 -6.42 -11.53 -11.41
C LYS A 103 -7.86 -12.02 -11.54
N GLN A 104 -8.63 -11.37 -12.41
CA GLN A 104 -10.01 -11.74 -12.66
C GLN A 104 -10.20 -12.10 -14.14
N LEU A 105 -11.12 -13.03 -14.41
CA LEU A 105 -11.53 -13.31 -15.78
C LEU A 105 -12.16 -12.05 -16.39
N ARG A 106 -12.00 -11.86 -17.70
CA ARG A 106 -12.74 -10.80 -18.41
C ARG A 106 -14.24 -11.05 -18.25
N ASN A 107 -15.03 -10.01 -18.04
CA ASN A 107 -16.48 -10.14 -17.90
C ASN A 107 -17.12 -10.75 -19.16
N SER A 108 -16.53 -10.49 -20.34
CA SER A 108 -16.94 -11.08 -21.62
C SER A 108 -16.44 -12.50 -21.85
N ALA A 109 -15.46 -12.99 -21.07
CA ALA A 109 -14.86 -14.30 -21.34
C ALA A 109 -15.79 -15.46 -20.98
N VAL A 110 -16.53 -15.37 -19.88
CA VAL A 110 -17.51 -16.40 -19.49
C VAL A 110 -18.58 -16.62 -20.57
N PRO A 111 -19.29 -15.59 -21.09
CA PRO A 111 -20.31 -15.81 -22.11
C PRO A 111 -19.71 -16.29 -23.45
N ILE A 112 -18.54 -15.82 -23.86
CA ILE A 112 -17.92 -16.30 -25.11
C ILE A 112 -17.49 -17.77 -24.99
N LEU A 113 -16.92 -18.16 -23.86
CA LEU A 113 -16.58 -19.56 -23.60
C LEU A 113 -17.84 -20.43 -23.50
N ALA A 114 -18.90 -19.94 -22.86
CA ALA A 114 -20.19 -20.64 -22.81
C ALA A 114 -20.75 -20.86 -24.22
N LEU A 115 -20.79 -19.82 -25.06
CA LEU A 115 -21.27 -19.92 -26.45
C LEU A 115 -20.43 -20.91 -27.28
N SER A 116 -19.11 -20.87 -27.11
CA SER A 116 -18.20 -21.78 -27.81
C SER A 116 -18.39 -23.21 -27.34
N GLY A 117 -18.56 -23.39 -26.02
CA GLY A 117 -18.88 -24.66 -25.39
C GLY A 117 -20.21 -25.21 -25.86
N THR A 118 -21.25 -24.40 -26.00
CA THR A 118 -22.55 -24.79 -26.56
C THR A 118 -22.39 -25.44 -27.92
N VAL A 119 -21.71 -24.76 -28.84
CA VAL A 119 -21.52 -25.25 -30.21
C VAL A 119 -20.74 -26.56 -30.21
N ILE A 120 -19.60 -26.60 -29.50
CA ILE A 120 -18.75 -27.80 -29.44
C ILE A 120 -19.49 -28.96 -28.77
N GLY A 121 -20.19 -28.69 -27.68
CA GLY A 121 -20.99 -29.65 -26.93
C GLY A 121 -22.09 -30.25 -27.80
N MET A 122 -22.88 -29.43 -28.50
CA MET A 122 -23.91 -29.87 -29.44
C MET A 122 -23.35 -30.87 -30.46
N PHE A 123 -22.19 -30.58 -31.07
CA PHE A 123 -21.58 -31.49 -32.05
C PHE A 123 -21.05 -32.77 -31.42
N LEU A 124 -20.37 -32.66 -30.27
CA LEU A 124 -19.74 -33.78 -29.59
C LEU A 124 -20.78 -34.77 -29.06
N THR A 125 -21.79 -34.29 -28.35
CA THR A 125 -22.85 -35.16 -27.82
C THR A 125 -23.75 -35.69 -28.94
N ALA A 126 -24.09 -34.90 -29.96
CA ALA A 126 -24.81 -35.43 -31.12
C ALA A 126 -24.06 -36.56 -31.82
N PHE A 127 -22.72 -36.45 -31.90
CA PHE A 127 -21.87 -37.51 -32.40
C PHE A 127 -21.87 -38.74 -31.47
N LEU A 128 -21.72 -38.55 -30.17
CA LEU A 128 -21.74 -39.64 -29.18
C LEU A 128 -23.08 -40.39 -29.17
N PHE A 129 -24.21 -39.67 -29.12
CA PHE A 129 -25.54 -40.28 -29.15
C PHE A 129 -25.77 -41.04 -30.45
N ARG A 130 -25.35 -40.47 -31.58
CA ARG A 130 -25.40 -41.16 -32.88
C ARG A 130 -24.60 -42.47 -32.87
N PHE A 131 -23.41 -42.46 -32.26
CA PHE A 131 -22.51 -43.60 -32.26
C PHE A 131 -22.96 -44.71 -31.30
N PHE A 132 -23.39 -44.35 -30.09
CA PHE A 132 -23.69 -45.33 -29.03
C PHE A 132 -25.14 -45.79 -28.98
N ILE A 133 -26.09 -44.92 -29.34
CA ILE A 133 -27.53 -45.18 -29.12
C ILE A 133 -28.25 -45.34 -30.47
N GLY A 134 -27.79 -44.65 -31.51
CA GLY A 134 -28.31 -44.79 -32.88
C GLY A 134 -28.66 -43.44 -33.52
N ASN A 135 -28.96 -43.46 -34.83
CA ASN A 135 -29.19 -42.23 -35.61
C ASN A 135 -30.38 -41.40 -35.10
N ASP A 136 -31.42 -42.03 -34.53
CA ASP A 136 -32.65 -41.35 -34.13
C ASP A 136 -32.46 -40.44 -32.90
N TYR A 137 -31.42 -40.67 -32.09
CA TYR A 137 -31.16 -39.91 -30.87
C TYR A 137 -30.22 -38.71 -31.06
N ARG A 138 -29.86 -38.39 -32.30
CA ARG A 138 -28.98 -37.25 -32.61
C ARG A 138 -29.54 -35.93 -32.07
N GLN A 139 -30.86 -35.71 -32.19
CA GLN A 139 -31.50 -34.46 -31.78
C GLN A 139 -31.44 -34.27 -30.25
N PHE A 140 -31.62 -35.35 -29.48
CA PHE A 140 -31.41 -35.34 -28.03
C PHE A 140 -29.98 -34.97 -27.67
N GLY A 141 -29.01 -35.53 -28.39
CA GLY A 141 -27.60 -35.16 -28.25
C GLY A 141 -27.39 -33.66 -28.44
N ILE A 142 -27.97 -33.05 -29.47
CA ILE A 142 -27.84 -31.60 -29.72
C ILE A 142 -28.38 -30.78 -28.53
N ILE A 143 -29.58 -31.09 -28.05
CA ILE A 143 -30.23 -30.32 -26.97
C ILE A 143 -29.44 -30.41 -25.67
N ILE A 144 -29.05 -31.62 -25.27
CA ILE A 144 -28.28 -31.84 -24.03
C ILE A 144 -26.86 -31.28 -24.18
N GLY A 145 -26.27 -31.43 -25.36
CA GLY A 145 -24.93 -30.96 -25.68
C GLY A 145 -24.74 -29.47 -25.51
N ALA A 146 -25.76 -28.68 -25.85
CA ALA A 146 -25.73 -27.24 -25.70
C ALA A 146 -25.45 -26.84 -24.24
N SER A 147 -26.29 -27.32 -23.31
CA SER A 147 -26.17 -26.98 -21.89
C SER A 147 -24.91 -27.57 -21.25
N VAL A 148 -24.59 -28.84 -21.54
CA VAL A 148 -23.40 -29.51 -21.00
C VAL A 148 -22.12 -28.85 -21.50
N GLY A 149 -22.06 -28.52 -22.78
CA GLY A 149 -20.91 -27.86 -23.39
C GLY A 149 -20.67 -26.46 -22.84
N ALA A 150 -21.73 -25.65 -22.73
CA ALA A 150 -21.65 -24.31 -22.12
C ALA A 150 -21.08 -24.36 -20.71
N PHE A 151 -21.65 -25.24 -19.87
CA PHE A 151 -21.22 -25.41 -18.48
C PHE A 151 -19.75 -25.83 -18.38
N LEU A 152 -19.34 -26.86 -19.13
CA LEU A 152 -17.98 -27.38 -19.08
C LEU A 152 -16.95 -26.35 -19.57
N PHE A 153 -17.23 -25.60 -20.64
CA PHE A 153 -16.29 -24.59 -21.15
C PHE A 153 -16.18 -23.37 -20.24
N SER A 154 -17.29 -22.91 -19.64
CA SER A 154 -17.23 -21.87 -18.62
C SER A 154 -16.39 -22.32 -17.42
N LEU A 155 -16.60 -23.55 -16.95
CA LEU A 155 -15.84 -24.12 -15.83
C LEU A 155 -14.36 -24.30 -16.20
N LEU A 156 -14.07 -24.77 -17.41
CA LEU A 156 -12.71 -24.89 -17.94
C LEU A 156 -12.03 -23.53 -18.02
N GLY A 157 -12.73 -22.48 -18.46
CA GLY A 157 -12.22 -21.11 -18.47
C GLY A 157 -11.82 -20.62 -17.08
N ILE A 158 -12.71 -20.81 -16.10
CA ILE A 158 -12.46 -20.46 -14.70
C ILE A 158 -11.25 -21.24 -14.17
N TYR A 159 -11.18 -22.55 -14.44
CA TYR A 159 -10.07 -23.40 -14.00
C TYR A 159 -8.74 -23.00 -14.64
N LEU A 160 -8.72 -22.77 -15.96
CA LEU A 160 -7.53 -22.36 -16.71
C LEU A 160 -7.03 -20.98 -16.28
N SER A 161 -7.92 -20.06 -15.93
CA SER A 161 -7.52 -18.73 -15.44
C SER A 161 -6.73 -18.77 -14.14
N LYS A 162 -6.95 -19.80 -13.31
CA LYS A 162 -6.18 -20.04 -12.08
C LYS A 162 -4.84 -20.73 -12.35
N ARG A 163 -4.62 -21.28 -13.55
CA ARG A 163 -3.43 -22.05 -13.93
C ARG A 163 -2.79 -21.47 -15.19
N GLU A 164 -2.21 -20.29 -15.08
CA GLU A 164 -1.57 -19.59 -16.21
C GLU A 164 -0.51 -20.44 -16.94
N ILE A 165 0.23 -21.29 -16.22
CA ILE A 165 1.21 -22.21 -16.81
C ILE A 165 0.53 -23.18 -17.77
N LEU A 166 -0.61 -23.76 -17.37
CA LEU A 166 -1.36 -24.70 -18.19
C LEU A 166 -1.95 -24.00 -19.41
N LEU A 167 -2.46 -22.78 -19.25
CA LEU A 167 -3.00 -21.98 -20.35
C LEU A 167 -1.91 -21.63 -21.38
N ARG A 168 -0.73 -21.18 -20.93
CA ARG A 168 0.42 -20.91 -21.81
C ARG A 168 0.95 -22.17 -22.48
N PHE A 169 0.98 -23.29 -21.77
CA PHE A 169 1.36 -24.59 -22.33
C PHE A 169 0.40 -25.03 -23.44
N LEU A 170 -0.91 -24.91 -23.22
CA LEU A 170 -1.94 -25.19 -24.23
C LEU A 170 -1.81 -24.28 -25.46
N GLN A 171 -1.60 -22.98 -25.25
CA GLN A 171 -1.33 -22.04 -26.35
C GLN A 171 -0.07 -22.41 -27.13
N GLY A 172 1.00 -22.82 -26.42
CA GLY A 172 2.23 -23.33 -27.02
C GLY A 172 1.99 -24.57 -27.88
N LEU A 173 1.22 -25.55 -27.38
CA LEU A 173 0.87 -26.75 -28.13
C LEU A 173 0.10 -26.42 -29.42
N PHE A 174 -0.90 -25.55 -29.35
CA PHE A 174 -1.62 -25.11 -30.55
C PHE A 174 -0.71 -24.32 -31.51
N GLY A 175 0.20 -23.49 -30.99
CA GLY A 175 1.17 -22.75 -31.79
C GLY A 175 2.13 -23.68 -32.54
N VAL A 176 2.64 -24.72 -31.87
CA VAL A 176 3.45 -25.77 -32.50
C VAL A 176 2.64 -26.51 -33.56
N ALA A 177 1.38 -26.86 -33.29
CA ALA A 177 0.51 -27.51 -34.26
C ALA A 177 0.33 -26.64 -35.53
N ILE A 178 0.08 -25.34 -35.38
CA ILE A 178 -0.01 -24.40 -36.52
C ILE A 178 1.31 -24.35 -37.29
N ALA A 179 2.45 -24.18 -36.59
CA ALA A 179 3.76 -24.12 -37.22
C ALA A 179 4.08 -25.40 -38.01
N THR A 180 3.75 -26.57 -37.47
CA THR A 180 3.95 -27.85 -38.17
C THR A 180 3.06 -27.97 -39.41
N GLU A 181 1.78 -27.59 -39.34
CA GLU A 181 0.90 -27.63 -40.52
C GLU A 181 1.36 -26.64 -41.60
N LEU A 182 1.75 -25.42 -41.23
CA LEU A 182 2.34 -24.45 -42.15
C LEU A 182 3.62 -24.99 -42.79
N PHE A 183 4.52 -25.57 -42.01
CA PHE A 183 5.74 -26.19 -42.53
C PHE A 183 5.42 -27.29 -43.55
N THR A 184 4.45 -28.17 -43.27
CA THR A 184 4.03 -29.21 -44.22
C THR A 184 3.26 -28.67 -45.44
N LEU A 185 2.67 -27.47 -45.35
CA LEU A 185 2.06 -26.79 -46.49
C LEU A 185 3.13 -26.25 -47.44
N PHE A 186 4.16 -25.59 -46.89
CA PHE A 186 5.20 -24.95 -47.69
C PHE A 186 6.25 -25.93 -48.23
N THR A 187 6.65 -26.93 -47.43
CA THR A 187 7.75 -27.84 -47.82
C THR A 187 7.28 -29.13 -48.47
N GLY A 188 5.98 -29.47 -48.34
CA GLY A 188 5.46 -30.79 -48.72
C GLY A 188 5.99 -31.95 -47.86
N ALA A 189 6.94 -31.70 -46.94
CA ALA A 189 7.56 -32.72 -46.13
C ALA A 189 6.60 -33.26 -45.06
N VAL A 190 6.62 -34.57 -44.87
CA VAL A 190 5.83 -35.25 -43.84
C VAL A 190 6.64 -35.28 -42.55
N ASN A 191 6.32 -34.37 -41.62
CA ASN A 191 6.95 -34.37 -40.29
C ASN A 191 6.30 -35.45 -39.39
N PRO A 192 7.06 -36.26 -38.62
CA PRO A 192 6.51 -37.27 -37.69
C PRO A 192 5.46 -36.71 -36.73
N VAL A 193 5.61 -35.45 -36.28
CA VAL A 193 4.61 -34.77 -35.44
C VAL A 193 3.27 -34.66 -36.16
N SER A 194 3.30 -34.31 -37.46
CA SER A 194 2.08 -34.22 -38.29
C SER A 194 1.43 -35.58 -38.56
N ILE A 195 2.18 -36.69 -38.47
CA ILE A 195 1.64 -38.05 -38.61
C ILE A 195 0.87 -38.43 -37.34
N LEU A 196 1.45 -38.17 -36.17
CA LEU A 196 0.81 -38.42 -34.88
C LEU A 196 -0.48 -37.59 -34.74
N TRP A 197 -0.44 -36.33 -35.16
CA TRP A 197 -1.59 -35.44 -35.12
C TRP A 197 -2.68 -35.80 -36.14
N ARG A 198 -2.30 -36.31 -37.32
CA ARG A 198 -3.24 -36.86 -38.31
C ARG A 198 -3.96 -38.11 -37.80
N LYS A 199 -3.28 -38.96 -37.01
CA LYS A 199 -3.94 -40.09 -36.35
C LYS A 199 -4.96 -39.63 -35.31
N LEU A 200 -4.66 -38.58 -34.55
CA LEU A 200 -5.56 -38.04 -33.51
C LEU A 200 -6.74 -37.26 -34.08
N THR A 201 -6.55 -36.46 -35.13
CA THR A 201 -7.61 -35.61 -35.71
C THR A 201 -8.51 -36.33 -36.71
N GLY A 202 -8.19 -37.57 -37.07
CA GLY A 202 -8.98 -38.37 -38.02
C GLY A 202 -9.06 -37.74 -39.41
N ARG A 203 -9.99 -38.28 -40.24
CA ARG A 203 -10.29 -38.10 -41.69
C ARG A 203 -10.24 -36.68 -42.34
N PHE A 204 -9.56 -35.69 -41.80
CA PHE A 204 -9.21 -34.47 -42.52
C PHE A 204 -8.23 -34.85 -43.64
N GLY A 205 -8.77 -35.10 -44.84
CA GLY A 205 -8.02 -35.56 -46.01
C GLY A 205 -6.74 -34.76 -46.25
N ASN A 206 -5.72 -35.41 -46.81
CA ASN A 206 -4.41 -34.80 -47.08
C ASN A 206 -4.45 -33.64 -48.10
N ASN A 207 -5.62 -33.37 -48.67
CA ASN A 207 -5.87 -32.29 -49.61
C ASN A 207 -5.65 -30.92 -48.93
N LEU A 208 -5.33 -29.90 -49.74
CA LEU A 208 -5.09 -28.53 -49.29
C LEU A 208 -6.18 -28.01 -48.32
N TRP A 209 -7.44 -28.33 -48.62
CA TRP A 209 -8.60 -27.99 -47.80
C TRP A 209 -8.57 -28.60 -46.40
N GLY A 210 -8.05 -29.81 -46.23
CA GLY A 210 -7.92 -30.45 -44.92
C GLY A 210 -6.87 -29.76 -44.04
N LYS A 211 -5.73 -29.39 -44.63
CA LYS A 211 -4.67 -28.63 -43.96
C LYS A 211 -5.17 -27.25 -43.51
N LEU A 212 -5.87 -26.52 -44.39
CA LEU A 212 -6.46 -25.21 -44.06
C LEU A 212 -7.46 -25.30 -42.90
N LYS A 213 -8.36 -26.30 -42.91
CA LYS A 213 -9.33 -26.51 -41.81
C LYS A 213 -8.64 -26.71 -40.46
N ARG A 214 -7.53 -27.48 -40.42
CA ARG A 214 -6.77 -27.70 -39.17
C ARG A 214 -6.13 -26.41 -38.67
N ILE A 215 -5.50 -25.63 -39.54
CA ILE A 215 -4.92 -24.34 -39.18
C ILE A 215 -5.99 -23.41 -38.59
N ILE A 216 -7.13 -23.27 -39.27
CA ILE A 216 -8.25 -22.44 -38.79
C ILE A 216 -8.72 -22.92 -37.41
N THR A 217 -8.84 -24.23 -37.20
CA THR A 217 -9.27 -24.81 -35.92
C THR A 217 -8.29 -24.51 -34.80
N PHE A 218 -6.98 -24.64 -35.05
CA PHE A 218 -5.96 -24.34 -34.03
C PHE A 218 -5.89 -22.84 -33.73
N THR A 219 -5.98 -21.99 -34.75
CA THR A 219 -6.05 -20.53 -34.55
C THR A 219 -7.26 -20.14 -33.72
N PHE A 220 -8.41 -20.74 -34.00
CA PHE A 220 -9.63 -20.55 -33.20
C PHE A 220 -9.44 -21.03 -31.75
N GLY A 221 -8.79 -22.18 -31.55
CA GLY A 221 -8.42 -22.68 -30.22
C GLY A 221 -7.52 -21.71 -29.44
N ILE A 222 -6.50 -21.13 -30.09
CA ILE A 222 -5.65 -20.10 -29.48
C ILE A 222 -6.47 -18.87 -29.11
N LEU A 223 -7.34 -18.39 -30.00
CA LEU A 223 -8.21 -17.25 -29.72
C LEU A 223 -9.11 -17.49 -28.51
N LEU A 224 -9.70 -18.69 -28.39
CA LEU A 224 -10.48 -19.05 -27.21
C LEU A 224 -9.63 -19.09 -25.93
N LEU A 225 -8.40 -19.61 -26.00
CA LEU A 225 -7.50 -19.59 -24.85
C LEU A 225 -7.07 -18.17 -24.48
N GLN A 226 -6.92 -17.26 -25.43
CA GLN A 226 -6.61 -15.85 -25.17
C GLN A 226 -7.73 -15.16 -24.39
N ILE A 227 -8.99 -15.53 -24.66
CA ILE A 227 -10.15 -15.02 -23.92
C ILE A 227 -10.13 -15.48 -22.45
N ALA A 228 -9.60 -16.68 -22.18
CA ALA A 228 -9.46 -17.23 -20.82
C ALA A 228 -8.26 -16.64 -20.03
N VAL A 229 -7.41 -15.81 -20.65
CA VAL A 229 -6.30 -15.14 -19.95
C VAL A 229 -6.88 -14.14 -18.94
N PRO A 230 -6.54 -14.26 -17.64
CA PRO A 230 -7.04 -13.32 -16.64
C PRO A 230 -6.50 -11.92 -16.90
N GLU A 231 -7.34 -10.91 -16.72
CA GLU A 231 -6.90 -9.52 -16.69
C GLU A 231 -6.50 -9.14 -15.27
N THR A 232 -5.37 -8.46 -15.15
CA THR A 232 -4.97 -7.81 -13.91
C THR A 232 -5.81 -6.56 -13.72
N LYS A 233 -6.81 -6.62 -12.85
CA LYS A 233 -7.60 -5.45 -12.46
C LYS A 233 -7.10 -4.95 -11.11
N ILE A 234 -6.71 -3.67 -11.09
CA ILE A 234 -6.43 -2.97 -9.85
C ILE A 234 -7.80 -2.53 -9.29
N PRO A 235 -8.19 -2.96 -8.08
CA PRO A 235 -9.46 -2.55 -7.47
C PRO A 235 -9.46 -1.03 -7.28
N LYS A 236 -10.26 -0.34 -8.10
CA LYS A 236 -10.31 1.14 -8.12
C LYS A 236 -10.73 1.74 -6.79
N GLU A 237 -11.67 1.10 -6.09
CA GLU A 237 -12.17 1.55 -4.79
C GLU A 237 -11.13 1.42 -3.69
N GLU A 238 -10.39 0.31 -3.67
CA GLU A 238 -9.31 0.10 -2.73
C GLU A 238 -8.14 1.06 -3.00
N LEU A 239 -7.79 1.29 -4.27
CA LEU A 239 -6.79 2.29 -4.63
C LEU A 239 -7.19 3.71 -4.20
N LYS A 240 -8.48 4.06 -4.34
CA LYS A 240 -9.04 5.34 -3.87
C LYS A 240 -8.89 5.50 -2.36
N LEU A 241 -9.26 4.48 -1.60
CA LEU A 241 -9.13 4.46 -0.14
C LEU A 241 -7.65 4.55 0.29
N ASN A 242 -6.78 3.74 -0.30
CA ASN A 242 -5.34 3.76 -0.01
C ASN A 242 -4.72 5.13 -0.32
N THR A 243 -5.11 5.75 -1.44
CA THR A 243 -4.66 7.09 -1.81
C THR A 243 -5.11 8.13 -0.79
N TYR A 244 -6.37 8.07 -0.38
CA TYR A 244 -6.91 8.96 0.65
C TYR A 244 -6.13 8.86 1.96
N PHE A 245 -5.98 7.65 2.51
CA PHE A 245 -5.26 7.43 3.76
C PHE A 245 -3.78 7.79 3.66
N ALA A 246 -3.13 7.51 2.53
CA ALA A 246 -1.73 7.88 2.32
C ALA A 246 -1.55 9.39 2.29
N ILE A 247 -2.38 10.13 1.54
CA ILE A 247 -2.34 11.60 1.49
C ILE A 247 -2.59 12.19 2.88
N LYS A 248 -3.62 11.71 3.59
CA LYS A 248 -3.95 12.18 4.94
C LYS A 248 -2.81 11.95 5.92
N SER A 249 -2.27 10.73 5.96
CA SER A 249 -1.13 10.37 6.84
C SER A 249 0.11 11.20 6.51
N TRP A 250 0.41 11.41 5.22
CA TRP A 250 1.54 12.22 4.78
C TRP A 250 1.37 13.69 5.15
N LEU A 251 0.16 14.26 5.01
CA LEU A 251 -0.15 15.62 5.43
C LEU A 251 0.04 15.81 6.93
N GLU A 252 -0.51 14.90 7.75
CA GLU A 252 -0.36 14.93 9.20
C GLU A 252 1.12 14.87 9.62
N GLN A 253 1.95 14.06 8.96
CA GLN A 253 3.39 13.97 9.23
C GLN A 253 4.14 15.21 8.76
N SER A 254 3.83 15.70 7.56
CA SER A 254 4.39 16.93 7.01
C SER A 254 4.17 18.10 7.98
N LEU A 255 2.95 18.26 8.49
CA LEU A 255 2.65 19.35 9.42
C LEU A 255 3.40 19.23 10.74
N LYS A 256 3.55 18.01 11.27
CA LYS A 256 4.37 17.77 12.46
C LYS A 256 5.82 18.18 12.21
N ILE A 257 6.40 17.78 11.07
CA ILE A 257 7.76 18.17 10.67
C ILE A 257 7.85 19.69 10.53
N LEU A 258 6.87 20.34 9.92
CA LEU A 258 6.84 21.80 9.78
C LEU A 258 6.87 22.49 11.14
N ILE A 259 6.04 22.05 12.08
CA ILE A 259 5.99 22.60 13.45
C ILE A 259 7.34 22.43 14.15
N LEU A 260 7.98 21.26 13.99
CA LEU A 260 9.29 20.99 14.57
C LEU A 260 10.38 21.90 14.01
N VAL A 261 10.42 22.04 12.69
CA VAL A 261 11.38 22.91 12.00
C VAL A 261 11.15 24.39 12.37
N ILE A 262 9.89 24.81 12.53
CA ILE A 262 9.56 26.18 13.00
C ILE A 262 10.04 26.39 14.44
N ASN A 263 9.82 25.43 15.33
CA ASN A 263 10.28 25.54 16.72
C ASN A 263 11.81 25.58 16.79
N GLU A 264 12.52 24.72 16.05
CA GLU A 264 13.98 24.73 15.96
C GLU A 264 14.51 26.08 15.43
N ALA A 265 13.85 26.65 14.41
CA ALA A 265 14.17 27.97 13.89
C ALA A 265 13.87 29.12 14.89
N ASN A 266 12.97 28.90 15.85
CA ASN A 266 12.69 29.82 16.95
C ASN A 266 13.72 29.68 18.09
N ASP A 267 14.12 28.45 18.42
CA ASP A 267 15.03 28.15 19.53
C ASP A 267 16.49 28.48 19.21
N SER A 268 16.92 28.27 17.97
CA SER A 268 18.26 28.66 17.46
C SER A 268 18.52 30.17 17.56
N ILE A 269 17.48 31.00 17.60
CA ILE A 269 17.58 32.45 17.85
C ILE A 269 17.31 32.78 19.33
N SER A 270 16.56 31.94 20.05
CA SER A 270 16.34 32.10 21.49
C SER A 270 17.58 31.76 22.32
N GLN A 271 18.54 31.01 21.78
CA GLN A 271 19.87 30.85 22.37
C GLN A 271 20.71 32.14 22.37
N THR A 272 20.24 33.22 21.72
CA THR A 272 20.81 34.56 21.90
C THR A 272 20.15 35.36 23.04
N ILE A 273 19.08 34.85 23.67
CA ILE A 273 18.34 35.54 24.74
C ILE A 273 18.03 34.57 25.90
N ASN A 274 18.95 34.59 26.86
CA ASN A 274 18.80 34.27 28.29
C ASN A 274 18.21 32.92 28.73
N SER A 275 19.08 32.20 29.45
CA SER A 275 18.80 31.24 30.51
C SER A 275 17.67 31.71 31.44
N ASN A 276 16.47 31.12 31.34
CA ASN A 276 15.51 30.94 32.46
C ASN A 276 14.18 30.21 32.10
N SER A 277 14.05 29.49 30.98
CA SER A 277 12.79 28.81 30.61
C SER A 277 12.79 27.28 30.70
N GLU A 278 13.54 26.70 31.66
CA GLU A 278 13.70 25.24 31.80
C GLU A 278 12.38 24.42 31.88
N LYS A 279 11.25 25.04 32.26
CA LYS A 279 9.96 24.34 32.37
C LYS A 279 9.21 24.15 31.04
N THR A 280 9.40 25.02 30.05
CA THR A 280 8.71 24.91 28.74
C THR A 280 9.41 23.94 27.81
N ASP A 281 10.74 23.86 27.89
CA ASP A 281 11.56 23.03 27.03
C ASP A 281 11.35 21.54 27.37
N ILE A 282 11.21 21.23 28.66
CA ILE A 282 10.88 19.89 29.17
C ILE A 282 9.50 19.41 28.70
N GLN A 283 8.50 20.31 28.57
CA GLN A 283 7.16 19.94 28.11
C GLN A 283 7.13 19.65 26.60
N LEU A 284 7.85 20.44 25.81
CA LEU A 284 8.03 20.22 24.37
C LEU A 284 8.81 18.92 24.12
N LEU A 285 9.90 18.68 24.85
CA LEU A 285 10.67 17.44 24.79
C LEU A 285 9.86 16.22 25.21
N LYS A 286 9.01 16.31 26.26
CA LYS A 286 8.08 15.22 26.64
C LYS A 286 7.08 14.91 25.54
N SER A 287 6.52 15.92 24.88
CA SER A 287 5.57 15.70 23.79
C SER A 287 6.23 15.05 22.57
N LEU A 288 7.48 15.44 22.28
CA LEU A 288 8.31 14.88 21.21
C LEU A 288 8.71 13.43 21.47
N VAL A 289 9.20 13.11 22.67
CA VAL A 289 9.57 11.73 23.05
C VAL A 289 8.35 10.83 23.09
N LYS A 290 7.21 11.31 23.60
CA LYS A 290 5.95 10.55 23.60
C LYS A 290 5.44 10.27 22.18
N LEU A 291 5.59 11.22 21.27
CA LEU A 291 5.24 11.06 19.84
C LEU A 291 6.19 10.11 19.12
N ILE A 292 7.50 10.17 19.40
CA ILE A 292 8.53 9.34 18.79
C ILE A 292 8.46 7.88 19.30
N ASN A 293 8.16 7.68 20.59
CA ASN A 293 8.01 6.34 21.18
C ASN A 293 6.68 5.65 20.79
N SER A 294 5.70 6.40 20.29
CA SER A 294 4.41 5.83 19.83
C SER A 294 4.48 5.15 18.46
N ARG A 295 5.64 5.19 17.76
CA ARG A 295 5.83 4.50 16.48
C ARG A 295 7.16 3.74 16.44
N ASP A 296 7.05 2.46 16.14
CA ASP A 296 8.17 1.54 15.98
C ASP A 296 8.47 1.35 14.48
N THR A 297 9.21 2.30 13.89
CA THR A 297 9.73 2.15 12.53
C THR A 297 11.21 2.48 12.48
N SER A 298 11.97 1.67 11.72
CA SER A 298 13.43 1.77 11.55
C SER A 298 13.91 3.15 11.07
N GLU A 299 13.05 3.90 10.39
CA GLU A 299 13.31 5.25 9.87
C GLU A 299 13.35 6.33 10.98
N THR A 300 12.74 6.07 12.16
CA THR A 300 12.77 6.99 13.30
C THR A 300 14.02 6.85 14.17
N ASN A 301 14.87 5.86 13.92
CA ASN A 301 16.04 5.58 14.77
C ASN A 301 17.11 6.67 14.72
N PHE A 302 17.23 7.37 13.59
CA PHE A 302 18.13 8.52 13.48
C PHE A 302 17.64 9.69 14.35
N ILE A 303 16.36 10.04 14.23
CA ILE A 303 15.71 11.08 15.03
C ILE A 303 15.73 10.72 16.53
N LYS A 304 15.49 9.44 16.87
CA LYS A 304 15.63 8.93 18.24
C LYS A 304 17.05 9.16 18.78
N LYS A 305 18.09 8.85 18.00
CA LYS A 305 19.49 9.03 18.40
C LYS A 305 19.88 10.51 18.55
N GLU A 306 19.47 11.36 17.61
CA GLU A 306 19.73 12.81 17.64
C GLU A 306 19.07 13.45 18.87
N VAL A 307 17.80 13.12 19.13
CA VAL A 307 17.06 13.60 20.29
C VAL A 307 17.71 13.12 21.59
N VAL A 308 18.07 11.83 21.68
CA VAL A 308 18.77 11.29 22.86
C VAL A 308 20.14 11.93 23.08
N LEU A 309 20.89 12.24 22.02
CA LEU A 309 22.16 12.97 22.10
C LEU A 309 21.96 14.40 22.59
N SER A 310 20.94 15.10 22.10
CA SER A 310 20.56 16.44 22.56
C SER A 310 20.10 16.43 24.03
N PHE A 311 19.40 15.39 24.48
CA PHE A 311 19.07 15.18 25.90
C PHE A 311 20.34 15.04 26.77
N LYS A 312 21.28 14.19 26.35
CA LYS A 312 22.54 13.97 27.08
C LYS A 312 23.40 15.23 27.13
N ASN A 313 23.52 15.94 26.02
CA ASN A 313 24.32 17.17 25.94
C ASN A 313 23.74 18.31 26.79
N ALA A 314 22.43 18.32 27.03
CA ALA A 314 21.76 19.25 27.94
C ALA A 314 21.84 18.83 29.43
N GLY A 315 22.61 17.78 29.74
CA GLY A 315 22.83 17.27 31.10
C GLY A 315 21.70 16.37 31.63
N TYR A 316 20.76 15.98 30.76
CA TYR A 316 19.66 15.09 31.14
C TYR A 316 20.01 13.63 30.87
N GLU A 317 19.93 12.79 31.89
CA GLU A 317 20.17 11.36 31.78
C GLU A 317 18.93 10.56 32.18
N VAL A 318 18.52 9.66 31.29
CA VAL A 318 17.56 8.60 31.61
C VAL A 318 18.39 7.42 32.11
N LYS A 319 18.47 7.25 33.44
CA LYS A 319 19.24 6.16 34.05
C LYS A 319 18.37 4.91 34.17
N SER A 320 18.70 3.86 33.42
CA SER A 320 18.09 2.53 33.56
C SER A 320 18.64 1.75 34.76
N LYS A 321 19.11 2.43 35.82
CA LYS A 321 19.81 1.81 36.97
C LYS A 321 19.06 0.63 37.60
N TYR A 322 17.74 0.57 37.39
CA TYR A 322 16.85 -0.40 38.01
C TYR A 322 16.41 -1.55 37.10
N LEU A 323 16.42 -1.37 35.78
CA LEU A 323 16.04 -2.43 34.83
C LEU A 323 16.97 -3.64 34.92
N ASP A 324 18.26 -3.40 35.16
CA ASP A 324 19.29 -4.46 35.20
C ASP A 324 19.59 -4.97 36.61
N LYS A 325 19.23 -4.21 37.66
CA LYS A 325 19.56 -4.54 39.07
C LYS A 325 18.41 -5.12 39.88
N TYR A 326 17.16 -4.81 39.55
CA TYR A 326 16.00 -5.17 40.36
C TYR A 326 14.90 -5.77 39.47
N PRO A 327 14.88 -7.10 39.29
CA PRO A 327 13.86 -7.77 38.48
C PRO A 327 12.45 -7.66 39.09
N ALA A 328 12.36 -7.37 40.38
CA ALA A 328 11.13 -7.14 41.12
C ALA A 328 11.15 -5.75 41.79
N PHE A 329 9.98 -5.22 42.10
CA PHE A 329 9.82 -3.90 42.70
C PHE A 329 10.51 -3.84 44.07
N SER A 330 11.28 -2.78 44.33
CA SER A 330 11.93 -2.52 45.62
C SER A 330 11.43 -1.20 46.19
N GLU A 331 11.30 -1.08 47.52
CA GLU A 331 10.83 0.15 48.15
C GLU A 331 11.68 1.38 47.82
N ILE A 332 12.97 1.20 47.51
CA ILE A 332 13.86 2.31 47.12
C ILE A 332 13.35 3.00 45.84
N MET A 333 12.65 2.28 44.96
CA MET A 333 12.03 2.84 43.75
C MET A 333 10.89 3.81 44.07
N LYS A 334 10.27 3.74 45.27
CA LYS A 334 9.22 4.69 45.69
C LYS A 334 9.70 6.13 45.70
N ASN A 335 11.00 6.36 45.84
CA ASN A 335 11.57 7.71 45.84
C ASN A 335 11.58 8.34 44.44
N GLU A 336 11.70 7.51 43.40
CA GLU A 336 11.97 7.94 42.04
C GLU A 336 10.81 7.70 41.07
N PHE A 337 9.80 6.92 41.46
CA PHE A 337 8.65 6.59 40.64
C PHE A 337 7.34 6.91 41.37
N ASP A 338 6.38 7.43 40.61
CA ASP A 338 4.97 7.47 41.00
C ASP A 338 4.32 6.14 40.64
N ILE A 339 3.67 5.54 41.64
CA ILE A 339 3.09 4.20 41.54
C ILE A 339 1.62 4.32 41.19
N GLU A 340 1.25 3.77 40.03
CA GLU A 340 -0.15 3.65 39.63
C GLU A 340 -0.69 2.29 40.09
N GLY A 341 -1.44 2.30 41.20
CA GLY A 341 -2.04 1.12 41.83
C GLY A 341 -1.35 0.72 43.13
N TYR A 342 -1.68 -0.49 43.61
CA TYR A 342 -1.05 -1.07 44.80
C TYR A 342 0.06 -2.04 44.37
N ILE A 343 1.29 -1.78 44.81
CA ILE A 343 2.49 -2.58 44.55
C ILE A 343 3.23 -2.76 45.87
N ASP A 344 3.52 -4.01 46.21
CA ASP A 344 4.36 -4.38 47.34
C ASP A 344 5.78 -4.74 46.88
N GLU A 345 6.72 -4.75 47.82
CA GLU A 345 8.09 -5.20 47.55
C GLU A 345 8.10 -6.66 47.06
N GLY A 346 8.84 -6.92 45.97
CA GLY A 346 8.89 -8.23 45.32
C GLY A 346 7.88 -8.42 44.18
N ASP A 347 6.94 -7.49 43.97
CA ASP A 347 6.00 -7.57 42.86
C ASP A 347 6.67 -7.31 41.50
N ASN A 348 6.15 -7.98 40.46
CA ASN A 348 6.51 -7.67 39.08
C ASN A 348 5.87 -6.35 38.64
N TYR A 349 6.63 -5.52 37.94
CA TYR A 349 6.19 -4.17 37.56
C TYR A 349 6.50 -3.87 36.10
N LYS A 350 5.71 -2.96 35.52
CA LYS A 350 5.94 -2.38 34.19
C LYS A 350 6.20 -0.89 34.35
N ILE A 351 7.35 -0.45 33.87
CA ILE A 351 7.66 0.98 33.78
C ILE A 351 6.96 1.54 32.54
N PHE A 352 6.14 2.57 32.73
CA PHE A 352 5.54 3.34 31.64
C PHE A 352 6.39 4.55 31.28
N GLU A 353 6.98 5.20 32.28
CA GLU A 353 7.82 6.39 32.11
C GLU A 353 9.05 6.25 33.00
N MET A 354 10.24 6.47 32.43
CA MET A 354 11.49 6.45 33.21
C MET A 354 11.69 7.76 33.97
N PRO A 355 12.30 7.74 35.17
CA PRO A 355 12.68 8.93 35.90
C PRO A 355 13.73 9.72 35.10
N LEU A 356 13.64 11.04 35.18
CA LEU A 356 14.52 11.96 34.48
C LEU A 356 15.43 12.66 35.49
N TYR A 357 16.73 12.54 35.29
CA TYR A 357 17.75 13.21 36.09
C TYR A 357 18.38 14.34 35.30
N LYS A 358 18.84 15.36 36.01
CA LYS A 358 19.75 16.39 35.50
C LYS A 358 20.89 16.54 36.48
N ASN A 359 22.13 16.30 36.04
CA ASN A 359 23.32 16.35 36.92
C ASN A 359 23.15 15.54 38.23
N ASP A 360 22.64 14.31 38.13
CA ASP A 360 22.32 13.41 39.26
C ASP A 360 21.18 13.84 40.20
N GLU A 361 20.54 14.99 39.97
CA GLU A 361 19.32 15.38 40.69
C GLU A 361 18.06 14.89 39.97
N LEU A 362 17.13 14.31 40.72
CA LEU A 362 15.85 13.84 40.20
C LEU A 362 14.94 15.03 39.89
N ILE A 363 14.71 15.29 38.61
CA ILE A 363 13.83 16.39 38.16
C ILE A 363 12.38 15.91 38.04
N ILE A 364 12.20 14.68 37.56
CA ILE A 364 10.86 14.12 37.28
C ILE A 364 10.85 12.65 37.68
N ARG A 365 9.84 12.29 38.45
CA ARG A 365 9.57 10.91 38.84
C ARG A 365 9.08 10.11 37.64
N GLY A 366 9.54 8.88 37.52
CA GLY A 366 9.02 7.93 36.55
C GLY A 366 7.61 7.46 36.92
N LYS A 367 7.00 6.62 36.09
CA LYS A 367 5.71 5.97 36.38
C LYS A 367 5.82 4.48 36.21
N LEU A 368 5.28 3.73 37.16
CA LEU A 368 5.22 2.28 37.10
C LEU A 368 3.88 1.73 37.61
N THR A 369 3.52 0.55 37.14
CA THR A 369 2.33 -0.19 37.60
C THR A 369 2.65 -1.67 37.82
N LYS A 370 1.79 -2.36 38.58
CA LYS A 370 1.88 -3.80 38.82
C LYS A 370 1.58 -4.57 37.54
N ILE A 371 2.39 -5.59 37.23
CA ILE A 371 2.02 -6.59 36.24
C ILE A 371 1.29 -7.71 36.98
N ILE A 372 0.00 -7.89 36.67
CA ILE A 372 -0.74 -9.08 37.07
C ILE A 372 -0.39 -10.15 36.03
N ILE A 373 0.41 -11.13 36.42
CA ILE A 373 0.66 -12.31 35.60
C ILE A 373 -0.48 -13.28 35.93
N GLU A 374 -1.40 -13.46 34.98
CA GLU A 374 -2.43 -14.51 35.05
C GLU A 374 -1.85 -15.91 34.82
#